data_AF-A0A9D0YZW6-F1
#
_entry.id   AF-A0A9D0YZW6-F1
#
_cell.length_a   1.000
_cell.length_b   1.000
_cell.length_c   1.000
_cell.angle_alpha   90.00
_cell.angle_beta   90.00
_cell.angle_gamma   90.00
#
_symmetry.space_group_name_H-M   'P 1'
#
loop_
_entity.id
_entity.type
_entity.pdbx_description
1 polymer ?
#
loop_
_entity_poly.entity_id
_entity_poly.type
_entity_poly.pdbx_seq_one_letter_code
_entity_poly.pdbx_strand_id
1 'polypeptide(L)'
;MKLNNKGFAISIIIYSVGSLAVLTLILILAIDSGIRKNNTTIVDAIKDELNSASKSRWTFTYSGIPEAFTVPETGTYQLEVWGASGGSLGGTAGNGGYATAKLTLTYNSTIYVVVGSAGNSYNGGYNGGGNGGESTGVEGSQSGAGGGGATHIATATGTLETLRTQQSSILIVAGGGGGTGVEGIGGVGGGTTGGNGYDTYNDDYNDFCGAGGTQSAAGCTNSTTVGCGTFGRGGDMSLYSGGYGGAGGGGGYYGGGGSARSHAGGGGGSSYTASGVTDVQIISGDQSMPDYTGDGTMIGNSGNGYAVITKLS
;
A
#
# COMPACT_ATOMS: atom_id res chain seq x y z
N MET A 1 -36.03 65.19 -52.18
CA MET A 1 -35.69 64.20 -53.24
C MET A 1 -36.77 63.10 -53.20
N LYS A 2 -37.74 63.10 -54.12
CA LYS A 2 -38.77 62.05 -54.18
C LYS A 2 -38.14 60.79 -54.78
N LEU A 3 -37.90 59.77 -53.97
CA LEU A 3 -37.48 58.46 -54.47
C LEU A 3 -38.59 57.88 -55.36
N ASN A 4 -38.23 57.35 -56.52
CA ASN A 4 -39.18 56.58 -57.33
C ASN A 4 -39.58 55.29 -56.57
N ASN A 5 -40.69 54.66 -56.93
CA ASN A 5 -41.19 53.46 -56.22
C ASN A 5 -40.14 52.33 -56.08
N LYS A 6 -39.16 52.26 -57.00
CA LYS A 6 -38.04 51.30 -56.93
C LYS A 6 -37.03 51.65 -55.83
N GLY A 7 -36.69 52.92 -55.65
CA GLY A 7 -35.78 53.38 -54.60
C GLY A 7 -36.35 53.21 -53.19
N PHE A 8 -37.67 53.37 -53.02
CA PHE A 8 -38.34 53.09 -51.75
C PHE A 8 -38.30 51.60 -51.39
N ALA A 9 -38.53 50.70 -52.36
CA ALA A 9 -38.45 49.26 -52.16
C ALA A 9 -37.04 48.77 -51.80
N ILE A 10 -35.99 49.31 -52.43
CA ILE A 10 -34.59 48.98 -52.13
C ILE A 10 -34.22 49.39 -50.69
N SER A 11 -34.65 50.58 -50.26
CA SER A 11 -34.41 51.06 -48.90
C SER A 11 -35.03 50.13 -47.84
N ILE A 12 -36.28 49.70 -48.03
CA ILE A 12 -36.97 48.76 -47.12
C ILE A 12 -36.21 47.43 -47.01
N ILE A 13 -35.72 46.89 -48.12
CA ILE A 13 -34.97 45.63 -48.13
C ILE A 13 -33.64 45.77 -47.38
N ILE A 14 -32.92 46.90 -47.55
CA ILE A 14 -31.67 47.14 -46.83
C ILE A 14 -31.90 47.24 -45.32
N TYR A 15 -32.94 47.96 -44.89
CA TYR A 15 -33.27 48.06 -43.47
C TYR A 15 -33.76 46.73 -42.88
N SER A 16 -34.53 45.95 -43.63
CA SER A 16 -35.02 44.65 -43.14
C SER A 16 -33.90 43.62 -43.03
N VAL A 17 -32.98 43.56 -43.99
CA VAL A 17 -31.80 42.68 -43.94
C VAL A 17 -30.83 43.14 -42.83
N GLY A 18 -30.61 44.44 -42.70
CA GLY A 18 -29.78 45.00 -41.62
C GLY A 18 -30.36 44.72 -40.24
N SER A 19 -31.67 44.90 -40.06
CA SER A 19 -32.38 44.57 -38.83
C SER A 19 -32.31 43.09 -38.50
N LEU A 20 -32.50 42.22 -39.50
CA LEU A 20 -32.37 40.77 -39.33
C LEU A 20 -30.96 40.36 -38.90
N ALA A 21 -29.91 40.95 -39.49
CA ALA A 21 -28.52 40.69 -39.13
C ALA A 21 -28.19 41.13 -37.69
N VAL A 22 -28.76 42.25 -37.22
CA VAL A 22 -28.62 42.68 -35.83
C VAL A 22 -29.34 41.71 -34.89
N LEU A 23 -30.54 41.26 -35.25
CA LEU A 23 -31.32 40.33 -34.44
C LEU A 23 -30.65 38.96 -34.32
N THR A 24 -30.06 38.45 -35.41
CA THR A 24 -29.30 37.19 -35.39
C THR A 24 -28.04 37.31 -34.55
N LEU A 25 -27.33 38.43 -34.62
CA LEU A 25 -26.15 38.67 -33.77
C LEU A 25 -26.52 38.69 -32.27
N ILE A 26 -27.61 39.36 -31.90
CA ILE A 26 -28.11 39.37 -30.51
C ILE A 26 -28.44 37.95 -30.06
N LEU A 27 -29.08 37.16 -30.92
CA LEU A 27 -29.43 35.77 -30.61
C LEU A 27 -28.17 34.92 -30.38
N ILE A 28 -27.15 35.04 -31.23
CA ILE A 28 -25.87 34.33 -31.08
C ILE A 28 -25.22 34.70 -29.75
N LEU A 29 -25.13 36.00 -29.42
CA LEU A 29 -24.55 36.47 -28.16
C LEU A 29 -25.31 35.96 -26.94
N ALA A 30 -26.64 35.87 -27.02
CA ALA A 30 -27.48 35.31 -25.96
C ALA A 30 -27.22 33.81 -25.76
N ILE A 31 -27.11 33.05 -26.85
CA ILE A 31 -26.76 31.62 -26.83
C ILE A 31 -25.37 31.43 -26.21
N ASP A 32 -24.36 32.19 -26.65
CA ASP A 32 -22.99 32.12 -26.12
C ASP A 32 -22.92 32.48 -24.64
N SER A 33 -23.73 33.45 -24.20
CA SER A 33 -23.86 33.79 -22.78
C SER A 33 -24.45 32.63 -21.97
N GLY A 34 -25.50 31.98 -22.50
CA GLY A 34 -26.10 30.79 -21.89
C GLY A 34 -25.10 29.63 -21.79
N ILE A 35 -24.39 29.32 -22.88
CA ILE A 35 -23.36 28.27 -22.92
C ILE A 35 -22.25 28.56 -21.90
N ARG A 36 -21.75 29.80 -21.84
CA ARG A 36 -20.71 30.19 -20.88
C ARG A 36 -21.15 30.02 -19.42
N LYS A 37 -22.38 30.42 -19.09
CA LYS A 37 -22.94 30.23 -17.74
C LYS A 37 -23.03 28.75 -17.39
N ASN A 38 -23.61 27.93 -18.28
CA ASN A 38 -23.73 26.50 -18.06
C ASN A 38 -22.37 25.83 -17.87
N ASN A 39 -21.38 26.18 -18.71
CA ASN A 39 -20.02 25.65 -18.58
C ASN A 39 -19.38 26.04 -17.24
N THR A 40 -19.60 27.26 -16.76
CA THR A 40 -19.07 27.70 -15.46
C THR A 40 -19.68 26.89 -14.32
N THR A 41 -21.00 26.71 -14.30
CA THR A 41 -21.69 25.90 -13.29
C THR A 41 -21.20 24.45 -13.27
N ILE A 42 -21.02 23.84 -14.45
CA ILE A 42 -20.50 22.47 -14.56
C ILE A 42 -19.07 22.40 -14.01
N VAL A 43 -18.21 23.35 -14.38
CA VAL A 43 -16.83 23.40 -13.91
C VAL A 43 -16.76 23.54 -12.39
N ASP A 44 -17.61 24.39 -11.80
CA ASP A 44 -17.62 24.60 -10.35
C ASP A 44 -18.17 23.37 -9.60
N ALA A 45 -19.23 22.73 -10.11
CA ALA A 45 -19.73 21.46 -9.55
C ALA A 45 -18.66 20.35 -9.60
N ILE A 46 -17.93 20.24 -10.71
CA ILE A 46 -16.82 19.28 -10.84
C ILE A 46 -15.70 19.59 -9.84
N LYS A 47 -15.33 20.86 -9.67
CA LYS A 47 -14.31 21.25 -8.68
C LYS A 47 -14.75 20.92 -7.26
N ASP A 48 -16.02 21.15 -6.93
CA ASP A 48 -16.55 20.86 -5.60
C ASP A 48 -16.57 19.36 -5.31
N GLU A 49 -16.95 18.51 -6.27
CA GLU A 49 -16.85 17.05 -6.15
C GLU A 49 -15.39 16.59 -5.96
N LEU A 50 -14.46 17.10 -6.78
CA LEU A 50 -13.02 16.80 -6.67
C LEU A 50 -12.45 17.23 -5.32
N ASN A 51 -12.82 18.42 -4.84
CA ASN A 51 -12.37 18.93 -3.55
C ASN A 51 -12.97 18.13 -2.39
N SER A 52 -14.21 17.66 -2.51
CA SER A 52 -14.87 16.81 -1.52
C SER A 52 -14.22 15.42 -1.45
N ALA A 53 -13.97 14.80 -2.61
CA ALA A 53 -13.29 13.51 -2.71
C ALA A 53 -11.84 13.56 -2.21
N SER A 54 -11.11 14.64 -2.52
CA SER A 54 -9.76 14.89 -1.99
C SER A 54 -9.78 15.10 -0.45
N LYS A 55 -10.85 15.67 0.09
CA LYS A 55 -11.03 15.85 1.55
C LYS A 55 -11.47 14.57 2.28
N SER A 56 -11.82 13.49 1.58
CA SER A 56 -12.23 12.23 2.20
C SER A 56 -11.21 11.11 2.05
N ARG A 57 -10.10 11.29 1.33
CA ARG A 57 -9.07 10.27 1.12
C ARG A 57 -7.68 10.79 1.54
N TRP A 58 -7.06 10.12 2.51
CA TRP A 58 -5.72 10.44 3.00
C TRP A 58 -4.77 9.30 2.70
N THR A 59 -3.62 9.61 2.11
CA THR A 59 -2.59 8.65 1.73
C THR A 59 -1.35 8.81 2.59
N PHE A 60 -0.71 7.69 2.91
CA PHE A 60 0.49 7.64 3.73
C PHE A 60 1.53 6.76 3.03
N THR A 61 2.71 7.33 2.83
CA THR A 61 3.86 6.66 2.26
C THR A 61 4.92 6.46 3.34
N TYR A 62 5.93 5.64 3.06
CA TYR A 62 7.01 5.42 4.01
C TYR A 62 7.75 6.71 4.39
N SER A 63 7.71 7.05 5.68
CA SER A 63 8.38 8.22 6.28
C SER A 63 9.42 7.85 7.34
N GLY A 64 9.53 6.58 7.73
CA GLY A 64 10.46 6.11 8.76
C GLY A 64 10.01 6.35 10.20
N ILE A 65 8.83 6.93 10.41
CA ILE A 65 8.27 7.24 11.73
C ILE A 65 6.75 6.98 11.76
N PRO A 66 6.14 6.82 12.95
CA PRO A 66 4.68 6.84 13.06
C PRO A 66 4.09 8.21 12.70
N GLU A 67 3.04 8.23 11.89
CA GLU A 67 2.30 9.43 11.49
C GLU A 67 0.94 9.48 12.19
N ALA A 68 0.64 10.61 12.82
CA ALA A 68 -0.64 10.80 13.51
C ALA A 68 -1.71 11.29 12.52
N PHE A 69 -2.86 10.61 12.50
CA PHE A 69 -4.06 11.03 11.79
C PHE A 69 -5.12 11.43 12.82
N THR A 70 -5.48 12.71 12.83
CA THR A 70 -6.59 13.22 13.66
C THR A 70 -7.86 13.22 12.83
N VAL A 71 -8.88 12.52 13.34
CA VAL A 71 -10.13 12.28 12.64
C VAL A 71 -10.89 13.60 12.46
N PRO A 72 -11.09 14.07 11.21
CA PRO A 72 -11.67 15.39 10.95
C PRO A 72 -13.18 15.44 11.17
N GLU A 73 -13.87 14.30 11.16
CA GLU A 73 -15.30 14.20 11.36
C GLU A 73 -15.68 12.80 11.87
N THR A 74 -16.70 12.69 12.72
CA THR A 74 -17.23 11.36 13.09
C THR A 74 -17.85 10.71 11.87
N GLY A 75 -17.52 9.45 11.61
CA GLY A 75 -18.06 8.75 10.45
C GLY A 75 -17.52 7.34 10.28
N THR A 76 -17.95 6.68 9.22
CA THR A 76 -17.40 5.38 8.79
C THR A 76 -16.20 5.61 7.90
N TYR A 77 -15.08 4.97 8.24
CA TYR A 77 -13.84 5.03 7.51
C TYR A 77 -13.45 3.65 6.99
N GLN A 78 -12.97 3.60 5.76
CA GLN A 78 -12.22 2.47 5.22
C GLN A 78 -10.74 2.69 5.48
N LEU A 79 -10.11 1.67 6.05
CA LEU A 79 -8.66 1.58 6.20
C LEU A 79 -8.14 0.59 5.17
N GLU A 80 -7.06 0.94 4.49
CA GLU A 80 -6.37 0.09 3.54
C GLU A 80 -4.87 0.14 3.83
N VAL A 81 -4.21 -1.01 3.90
CA VAL A 81 -2.77 -1.11 4.17
C VAL A 81 -2.13 -2.15 3.26
N TRP A 82 -0.93 -1.84 2.79
CA TRP A 82 -0.07 -2.71 1.99
C TRP A 82 1.26 -2.88 2.73
N GLY A 83 1.67 -4.12 2.99
CA GLY A 83 2.97 -4.43 3.59
C GLY A 83 4.10 -4.23 2.58
N ALA A 84 5.33 -4.06 3.03
CA ALA A 84 6.46 -3.86 2.13
C ALA A 84 7.05 -5.18 1.60
N SER A 85 7.76 -5.14 0.46
CA SER A 85 8.47 -6.31 -0.05
C SER A 85 9.79 -6.57 0.69
N GLY A 86 10.25 -7.82 0.65
CA GLY A 86 11.62 -8.17 1.04
C GLY A 86 12.67 -7.55 0.12
N GLY A 87 13.93 -7.62 0.55
CA GLY A 87 15.10 -7.33 -0.28
C GLY A 87 15.53 -8.55 -1.10
N SER A 88 16.40 -8.32 -2.08
CA SER A 88 16.98 -9.37 -2.92
C SER A 88 18.49 -9.19 -3.14
N LEU A 89 19.20 -10.31 -3.27
CA LEU A 89 20.59 -10.42 -3.69
C LEU A 89 20.75 -11.22 -5.01
N GLY A 90 19.67 -11.38 -5.77
CA GLY A 90 19.66 -12.16 -7.01
C GLY A 90 18.40 -13.02 -7.17
N GLY A 91 17.86 -13.51 -6.05
CA GLY A 91 16.60 -14.25 -6.02
C GLY A 91 15.35 -13.37 -6.17
N THR A 92 14.18 -13.98 -5.99
CA THR A 92 12.89 -13.27 -5.99
C THR A 92 12.49 -12.93 -4.55
N ALA A 93 12.32 -11.64 -4.25
CA ALA A 93 11.86 -11.21 -2.92
C ALA A 93 10.37 -11.49 -2.75
N GLY A 94 9.93 -11.74 -1.50
CA GLY A 94 8.51 -11.81 -1.20
C GLY A 94 7.85 -10.44 -1.31
N ASN A 95 6.74 -10.35 -2.03
CA ASN A 95 5.91 -9.14 -2.03
C ASN A 95 5.13 -9.02 -0.71
N GLY A 96 4.81 -7.80 -0.30
CA GLY A 96 3.93 -7.57 0.84
C GLY A 96 2.46 -7.82 0.51
N GLY A 97 1.67 -8.12 1.54
CA GLY A 97 0.25 -8.38 1.41
C GLY A 97 -0.60 -7.12 1.52
N TYR A 98 -1.92 -7.31 1.45
CA TYR A 98 -2.93 -6.26 1.60
C TYR A 98 -3.93 -6.61 2.71
N ALA A 99 -4.41 -5.59 3.40
CA ALA A 99 -5.57 -5.71 4.26
C ALA A 99 -6.44 -4.46 4.18
N THR A 100 -7.76 -4.65 4.19
CA THR A 100 -8.74 -3.58 4.36
C THR A 100 -9.82 -3.93 5.36
N ALA A 101 -10.36 -2.91 6.01
CA ALA A 101 -11.51 -3.01 6.88
C ALA A 101 -12.22 -1.65 7.03
N LYS A 102 -13.48 -1.68 7.43
CA LYS A 102 -14.30 -0.51 7.75
C LYS A 102 -14.59 -0.42 9.25
N LEU A 103 -14.50 0.79 9.81
CA LEU A 103 -14.83 1.08 11.20
C LEU A 103 -15.34 2.50 11.38
N THR A 104 -16.06 2.74 12.47
CA THR A 104 -16.46 4.10 12.85
C THR A 104 -15.34 4.77 13.62
N LEU A 105 -14.89 5.93 13.14
CA LEU A 105 -13.96 6.80 13.86
C LEU A 105 -14.72 8.01 14.41
N THR A 106 -14.31 8.47 15.59
CA THR A 106 -14.93 9.62 16.26
C THR A 106 -14.14 10.88 16.00
N TYR A 107 -14.83 11.99 15.75
CA TYR A 107 -14.23 13.32 15.61
C TYR A 107 -13.17 13.59 16.70
N ASN A 108 -12.04 14.13 16.28
CA ASN A 108 -10.93 14.54 17.14
C ASN A 108 -10.23 13.40 17.89
N SER A 109 -10.56 12.13 17.62
CA SER A 109 -9.72 11.00 18.02
C SER A 109 -8.49 10.90 17.11
N THR A 110 -7.41 10.31 17.63
CA THR A 110 -6.16 10.13 16.89
C THR A 110 -5.89 8.65 16.70
N ILE A 111 -5.53 8.28 15.48
CA ILE A 111 -4.93 6.99 15.14
C ILE A 111 -3.56 7.23 14.52
N TYR A 112 -2.70 6.22 14.56
CA TYR A 112 -1.33 6.27 14.09
C TYR A 112 -1.17 5.32 12.92
N VAL A 113 -0.62 5.83 11.83
CA VAL A 113 -0.28 5.07 10.63
C VAL A 113 1.22 4.85 10.63
N VAL A 114 1.65 3.61 10.45
CA VAL A 114 3.08 3.26 10.39
C VAL A 114 3.29 2.41 9.17
N VAL A 115 3.93 3.01 8.16
CA VAL A 115 4.18 2.40 6.86
C VAL A 115 5.52 1.69 6.88
N GLY A 116 5.54 0.41 6.49
CA GLY A 116 6.78 -0.38 6.43
C GLY A 116 7.66 0.02 5.25
N SER A 117 8.98 -0.17 5.35
CA SER A 117 9.88 -0.03 4.21
C SER A 117 10.23 -1.38 3.60
N ALA A 118 10.66 -1.37 2.34
CA ALA A 118 11.27 -2.55 1.73
C ALA A 118 12.54 -2.95 2.49
N GLY A 119 12.83 -4.25 2.52
CA GLY A 119 14.14 -4.76 2.90
C GLY A 119 15.20 -4.41 1.85
N ASN A 120 16.47 -4.44 2.24
CA ASN A 120 17.59 -4.27 1.32
C ASN A 120 18.56 -5.45 1.42
N SER A 121 19.75 -5.30 0.81
CA SER A 121 20.77 -6.35 0.70
C SER A 121 21.10 -7.07 2.00
N TYR A 122 21.00 -6.42 3.17
CA TYR A 122 21.26 -7.06 4.47
C TYR A 122 20.31 -6.60 5.57
N ASN A 123 19.77 -5.38 5.47
CA ASN A 123 18.94 -4.82 6.51
C ASN A 123 17.47 -5.09 6.23
N GLY A 124 16.76 -5.47 7.29
CA GLY A 124 15.31 -5.53 7.30
C GLY A 124 14.69 -4.15 7.11
N GLY A 125 13.50 -4.16 6.51
CA GLY A 125 12.69 -2.97 6.33
C GLY A 125 12.16 -2.42 7.64
N TYR A 126 11.98 -1.10 7.69
CA TYR A 126 11.37 -0.41 8.83
C TYR A 126 10.00 -0.99 9.16
N ASN A 127 9.64 -0.97 10.45
CA ASN A 127 8.44 -1.59 11.01
C ASN A 127 8.44 -3.13 10.92
N GLY A 128 9.59 -3.75 11.20
CA GLY A 128 9.67 -5.14 11.62
C GLY A 128 10.22 -6.13 10.58
N GLY A 129 10.88 -5.69 9.51
CA GLY A 129 11.65 -6.61 8.68
C GLY A 129 12.83 -7.21 9.45
N GLY A 130 13.05 -8.52 9.33
CA GLY A 130 14.23 -9.19 9.87
C GLY A 130 15.47 -8.91 9.04
N ASN A 131 16.64 -8.83 9.68
CA ASN A 131 17.90 -8.68 8.97
C ASN A 131 18.34 -9.98 8.31
N GLY A 132 18.92 -9.87 7.12
CA GLY A 132 19.65 -10.96 6.50
C GLY A 132 21.09 -11.04 7.06
N GLY A 133 21.74 -12.16 6.80
CA GLY A 133 23.11 -12.43 7.23
C GLY A 133 24.12 -12.07 6.14
N GLU A 134 25.20 -11.41 6.55
CA GLU A 134 26.38 -11.23 5.70
C GLU A 134 27.31 -12.44 5.83
N SER A 135 27.73 -13.04 4.70
CA SER A 135 28.69 -14.15 4.71
C SER A 135 30.05 -13.72 5.28
N THR A 136 30.61 -14.54 6.16
CA THR A 136 32.01 -14.40 6.63
C THR A 136 32.88 -15.59 6.20
N GLY A 137 32.34 -16.49 5.38
CA GLY A 137 33.02 -17.70 4.92
C GLY A 137 33.99 -17.45 3.76
N VAL A 138 34.94 -18.39 3.57
CA VAL A 138 36.01 -18.31 2.56
C VAL A 138 35.56 -18.83 1.18
N GLU A 139 34.47 -19.60 1.12
CA GLU A 139 33.92 -20.16 -0.12
C GLU A 139 32.68 -19.39 -0.59
N GLY A 140 32.89 -18.42 -1.49
CA GLY A 140 31.83 -17.63 -2.12
C GLY A 140 31.12 -16.69 -1.16
N SER A 141 30.99 -15.42 -1.51
CA SER A 141 30.25 -14.43 -0.71
C SER A 141 28.75 -14.71 -0.77
N GLN A 142 28.24 -15.69 -0.01
CA GLN A 142 26.85 -16.10 -0.03
C GLN A 142 26.08 -15.52 1.18
N SER A 143 25.49 -14.35 0.98
CA SER A 143 24.73 -13.58 1.97
C SER A 143 23.22 -13.67 1.71
N GLY A 144 22.40 -13.16 2.64
CA GLY A 144 20.95 -13.06 2.48
C GLY A 144 20.44 -11.63 2.68
N ALA A 145 19.36 -11.30 1.96
CA ALA A 145 18.68 -10.01 2.07
C ALA A 145 17.74 -9.92 3.28
N GLY A 146 17.47 -8.69 3.73
CA GLY A 146 16.50 -8.43 4.79
C GLY A 146 15.05 -8.57 4.31
N GLY A 147 14.15 -8.87 5.24
CA GLY A 147 12.70 -8.92 4.99
C GLY A 147 12.06 -7.53 4.95
N GLY A 148 10.87 -7.44 4.39
CA GLY A 148 10.06 -6.23 4.31
C GLY A 148 9.32 -5.93 5.61
N GLY A 149 9.10 -4.65 5.89
CA GLY A 149 8.32 -4.20 7.03
C GLY A 149 6.82 -4.39 6.88
N ALA A 150 6.12 -4.54 8.01
CA ALA A 150 4.67 -4.49 8.04
C ALA A 150 4.17 -3.05 7.86
N THR A 151 2.93 -2.88 7.39
CA THR A 151 2.22 -1.59 7.47
C THR A 151 1.01 -1.77 8.38
N HIS A 152 0.83 -0.88 9.35
CA HIS A 152 -0.28 -0.99 10.30
C HIS A 152 -0.89 0.36 10.68
N ILE A 153 -2.12 0.29 11.19
CA ILE A 153 -2.82 1.42 11.79
C ILE A 153 -3.28 1.00 13.19
N ALA A 154 -3.05 1.87 14.18
CA ALA A 154 -3.37 1.62 15.58
C ALA A 154 -3.86 2.88 16.31
N THR A 155 -4.53 2.71 17.45
CA THR A 155 -4.90 3.82 18.36
C THR A 155 -3.76 4.21 19.32
N ALA A 156 -2.68 3.42 19.37
CA ALA A 156 -1.46 3.72 20.12
C ALA A 156 -0.28 3.92 19.14
N THR A 157 0.66 4.78 19.51
CA THR A 157 1.85 5.08 18.69
C THR A 157 2.97 4.07 18.94
N GLY A 158 3.82 3.86 17.92
CA GLY A 158 4.98 2.98 17.98
C GLY A 158 5.08 2.06 16.76
N THR A 159 6.20 1.37 16.61
CA THR A 159 6.30 0.28 15.64
C THR A 159 5.45 -0.91 16.10
N LEU A 160 5.11 -1.81 15.17
CA LEU A 160 4.26 -2.96 15.46
C LEU A 160 4.83 -3.83 16.60
N GLU A 161 6.15 -4.07 16.60
CA GLU A 161 6.85 -4.79 17.68
C GLU A 161 6.65 -4.13 19.06
N THR A 162 6.70 -2.79 19.14
CA THR A 162 6.52 -2.07 20.40
C THR A 162 5.08 -2.15 20.94
N LEU A 163 4.11 -2.47 20.08
CA LEU A 163 2.71 -2.67 20.47
C LEU A 163 2.40 -4.10 20.97
N ARG A 164 3.41 -4.97 21.17
CA ARG A 164 3.21 -6.36 21.62
C ARG A 164 2.40 -6.53 22.91
N THR A 165 2.43 -5.54 23.81
CA THR A 165 1.64 -5.53 25.06
C THR A 165 0.36 -4.69 24.95
N GLN A 166 0.11 -4.07 23.80
CA GLN A 166 -1.03 -3.22 23.50
C GLN A 166 -1.78 -3.73 22.26
N GLN A 167 -1.86 -5.04 22.05
CA GLN A 167 -2.41 -5.62 20.81
C GLN A 167 -3.84 -5.14 20.51
N SER A 168 -4.65 -4.84 21.54
CA SER A 168 -5.99 -4.28 21.40
C SER A 168 -6.04 -2.88 20.79
N SER A 169 -4.91 -2.15 20.71
CA SER A 169 -4.84 -0.86 20.02
C SER A 169 -4.69 -1.01 18.51
N ILE A 170 -4.30 -2.19 18.02
CA ILE A 170 -4.00 -2.42 16.61
C ILE A 170 -5.31 -2.64 15.87
N LEU A 171 -5.56 -1.83 14.84
CA LEU A 171 -6.80 -1.88 14.06
C LEU A 171 -6.64 -2.79 12.84
N ILE A 172 -5.51 -2.65 12.14
CA ILE A 172 -5.23 -3.40 10.91
C ILE A 172 -3.73 -3.50 10.67
N VAL A 173 -3.28 -4.62 10.10
CA VAL A 173 -1.90 -4.92 9.71
C VAL A 173 -1.89 -5.60 8.35
N ALA A 174 -1.04 -5.12 7.44
CA ALA A 174 -0.61 -5.87 6.28
C ALA A 174 0.84 -6.37 6.49
N GLY A 175 1.03 -7.68 6.33
CA GLY A 175 2.34 -8.32 6.48
C GLY A 175 3.30 -7.98 5.33
N GLY A 176 4.57 -7.78 5.67
CA GLY A 176 5.67 -7.64 4.72
C GLY A 176 6.21 -9.00 4.27
N GLY A 177 6.80 -9.02 3.07
CA GLY A 177 7.39 -10.24 2.50
C GLY A 177 8.79 -10.55 3.05
N GLY A 178 9.20 -11.81 2.97
CA GLY A 178 10.53 -12.27 3.34
C GLY A 178 11.61 -11.85 2.33
N GLY A 179 12.83 -11.67 2.82
CA GLY A 179 14.00 -11.46 1.99
C GLY A 179 14.41 -12.74 1.27
N THR A 180 15.38 -12.62 0.36
CA THR A 180 15.92 -13.78 -0.37
C THR A 180 17.44 -13.80 -0.40
N GLY A 181 17.97 -15.01 -0.54
CA GLY A 181 19.35 -15.26 -0.90
C GLY A 181 19.62 -15.03 -2.39
N VAL A 182 20.76 -15.54 -2.87
CA VAL A 182 21.15 -15.43 -4.28
C VAL A 182 20.27 -16.28 -5.22
N GLU A 183 19.71 -17.38 -4.74
CA GLU A 183 18.95 -18.37 -5.51
C GLU A 183 17.70 -18.88 -4.75
N GLY A 184 16.93 -17.95 -4.20
CA GLY A 184 15.73 -18.28 -3.41
C GLY A 184 14.50 -17.45 -3.76
N ILE A 185 13.36 -17.85 -3.21
CA ILE A 185 12.13 -17.08 -3.23
C ILE A 185 11.75 -16.71 -1.79
N GLY A 186 11.66 -15.42 -1.50
CA GLY A 186 11.14 -14.94 -0.23
C GLY A 186 9.64 -15.21 -0.12
N GLY A 187 9.20 -15.62 1.07
CA GLY A 187 7.79 -15.87 1.35
C GLY A 187 6.98 -14.58 1.28
N VAL A 188 5.83 -14.62 0.62
CA VAL A 188 4.96 -13.45 0.50
C VAL A 188 4.35 -13.04 1.84
N GLY A 189 4.20 -11.74 2.05
CA GLY A 189 3.54 -11.19 3.22
C GLY A 189 2.01 -11.25 3.09
N GLY A 190 1.33 -11.14 4.22
CA GLY A 190 -0.12 -11.07 4.30
C GLY A 190 -0.80 -12.43 4.37
N GLY A 191 -2.09 -12.46 4.00
CA GLY A 191 -2.95 -13.58 4.41
C GLY A 191 -3.13 -13.65 5.93
N THR A 192 -3.93 -14.62 6.41
CA THR A 192 -3.91 -15.00 7.84
C THR A 192 -2.61 -15.72 8.22
N THR A 193 -1.93 -16.27 7.22
CA THR A 193 -0.61 -16.89 7.30
C THR A 193 0.23 -16.38 6.15
N GLY A 194 1.42 -15.84 6.45
CA GLY A 194 2.39 -15.47 5.42
C GLY A 194 2.92 -16.69 4.68
N GLY A 195 3.45 -16.49 3.49
CA GLY A 195 4.09 -17.53 2.70
C GLY A 195 5.42 -17.98 3.33
N ASN A 196 5.76 -19.25 3.14
CA ASN A 196 7.10 -19.76 3.44
C ASN A 196 8.08 -19.26 2.38
N GLY A 197 9.35 -19.08 2.78
CA GLY A 197 10.43 -18.97 1.81
C GLY A 197 10.71 -20.30 1.12
N TYR A 198 11.46 -20.25 0.02
CA TYR A 198 11.81 -21.39 -0.81
C TYR A 198 13.26 -21.30 -1.28
N ASP A 199 13.91 -22.45 -1.44
CA ASP A 199 15.25 -22.59 -2.02
C ASP A 199 15.11 -23.16 -3.44
N THR A 200 15.60 -22.45 -4.46
CA THR A 200 15.49 -22.90 -5.86
C THR A 200 16.71 -23.66 -6.36
N TYR A 201 17.77 -23.75 -5.54
CA TYR A 201 18.98 -24.49 -5.86
C TYR A 201 18.79 -26.00 -5.62
N ASN A 202 18.17 -26.37 -4.49
CA ASN A 202 17.77 -27.74 -4.19
C ASN A 202 16.59 -27.80 -3.22
N ASP A 203 15.50 -28.47 -3.62
CA ASP A 203 14.29 -28.63 -2.81
C ASP A 203 14.53 -29.31 -1.46
N ASP A 204 15.55 -30.17 -1.35
CA ASP A 204 15.97 -30.80 -0.08
C ASP A 204 16.40 -29.76 0.98
N TYR A 205 16.65 -28.51 0.56
CA TYR A 205 17.08 -27.42 1.44
C TYR A 205 15.94 -26.51 1.90
N ASN A 206 14.69 -26.81 1.53
CA ASN A 206 13.52 -26.06 2.01
C ASN A 206 13.34 -26.14 3.55
N ASP A 207 13.94 -27.14 4.20
CA ASP A 207 13.98 -27.22 5.67
C ASP A 207 14.81 -26.10 6.31
N PHE A 208 15.67 -25.43 5.53
CA PHE A 208 16.43 -24.25 5.95
C PHE A 208 15.74 -22.92 5.59
N CYS A 209 14.60 -22.95 4.92
CA CYS A 209 13.82 -21.74 4.63
C CYS A 209 13.03 -21.27 5.85
N GLY A 210 12.72 -19.97 5.86
CA GLY A 210 11.88 -19.39 6.88
C GLY A 210 10.41 -19.73 6.65
N ALA A 211 9.72 -20.22 7.69
CA ALA A 211 8.27 -20.38 7.65
C ALA A 211 7.56 -19.03 7.74
N GLY A 212 6.36 -18.92 7.18
CA GLY A 212 5.52 -17.75 7.32
C GLY A 212 4.97 -17.57 8.73
N GLY A 213 4.76 -16.32 9.15
CA GLY A 213 4.07 -16.00 10.40
C GLY A 213 2.57 -16.28 10.27
N THR A 214 1.91 -16.64 11.37
CA THR A 214 0.45 -16.82 11.46
C THR A 214 -0.17 -15.73 12.33
N GLN A 215 -1.50 -15.65 12.41
CA GLN A 215 -2.15 -14.73 13.35
C GLN A 215 -1.91 -15.04 14.85
N SER A 216 -1.25 -16.16 15.19
CA SER A 216 -1.08 -16.62 16.57
C SER A 216 0.36 -16.92 16.98
N ALA A 217 1.26 -17.05 16.02
CA ALA A 217 2.65 -17.42 16.24
C ALA A 217 3.53 -16.95 15.09
N ALA A 218 4.76 -16.59 15.41
CA ALA A 218 5.77 -16.24 14.42
C ALA A 218 6.29 -17.48 13.68
N GLY A 219 6.77 -17.26 12.46
CA GLY A 219 7.49 -18.27 11.70
C GLY A 219 8.92 -18.45 12.23
N CYS A 220 9.49 -19.62 11.97
CA CYS A 220 10.88 -19.95 12.27
C CYS A 220 11.48 -20.76 11.11
N THR A 221 12.80 -20.94 11.09
CA THR A 221 13.40 -21.95 10.21
C THR A 221 12.97 -23.36 10.66
N ASN A 222 12.52 -24.20 9.72
CA ASN A 222 11.95 -25.53 10.02
C ASN A 222 12.94 -26.50 10.68
N SER A 223 14.20 -26.52 10.25
CA SER A 223 15.20 -27.50 10.70
C SER A 223 15.87 -27.17 12.04
N THR A 224 16.08 -25.88 12.32
CA THR A 224 17.07 -25.45 13.33
C THR A 224 16.50 -24.58 14.45
N THR A 225 15.23 -24.16 14.35
CA THR A 225 14.57 -23.21 15.29
C THR A 225 15.33 -21.89 15.51
N VAL A 226 16.30 -21.59 14.66
CA VAL A 226 16.96 -20.28 14.59
C VAL A 226 16.15 -19.34 13.69
N GLY A 227 16.47 -18.05 13.77
CA GLY A 227 15.80 -17.04 12.95
C GLY A 227 14.28 -17.00 13.15
N CYS A 228 13.80 -17.29 14.35
CA CYS A 228 12.38 -17.11 14.66
C CYS A 228 12.01 -15.62 14.62
N GLY A 229 10.91 -15.32 13.96
CA GLY A 229 10.23 -14.03 14.13
C GLY A 229 9.62 -13.90 15.52
N THR A 230 9.00 -12.76 15.75
CA THR A 230 8.23 -12.45 16.96
C THR A 230 6.98 -11.66 16.58
N PHE A 231 6.23 -11.22 17.58
CA PHE A 231 5.14 -10.27 17.35
C PHE A 231 5.69 -9.00 16.68
N GLY A 232 5.10 -8.59 15.56
CA GLY A 232 5.47 -7.35 14.89
C GLY A 232 6.81 -7.35 14.15
N ARG A 233 7.61 -8.42 14.23
CA ARG A 233 8.97 -8.46 13.67
C ARG A 233 9.33 -9.82 13.10
N GLY A 234 9.89 -9.83 11.88
CA GLY A 234 10.44 -11.02 11.23
C GLY A 234 11.76 -11.46 11.84
N GLY A 235 12.09 -12.74 11.67
CA GLY A 235 13.31 -13.32 12.21
C GLY A 235 14.55 -12.81 11.51
N ASP A 236 15.54 -12.39 12.29
CA ASP A 236 16.88 -12.12 11.78
C ASP A 236 17.62 -13.44 11.51
N MET A 237 18.58 -13.44 10.59
CA MET A 237 19.58 -14.51 10.55
C MET A 237 21.00 -13.98 10.68
N SER A 238 21.72 -14.47 11.69
CA SER A 238 23.18 -14.38 11.77
C SER A 238 23.78 -15.77 11.50
N LEU A 239 24.56 -15.88 10.42
CA LEU A 239 25.48 -16.97 10.05
C LEU A 239 25.12 -18.39 10.51
N TYR A 240 24.71 -19.25 9.59
CA TYR A 240 24.65 -20.69 9.84
C TYR A 240 26.03 -21.35 9.69
N SER A 241 26.18 -22.56 10.25
CA SER A 241 27.38 -23.40 10.18
C SER A 241 28.16 -23.26 8.85
N GLY A 242 29.43 -22.84 8.91
CA GLY A 242 30.28 -22.63 7.74
C GLY A 242 30.39 -21.18 7.26
N GLY A 243 29.65 -20.24 7.86
CA GLY A 243 29.77 -18.81 7.56
C GLY A 243 28.84 -18.31 6.46
N TYR A 244 27.77 -19.05 6.13
CA TYR A 244 26.76 -18.66 5.16
C TYR A 244 25.68 -17.78 5.78
N GLY A 245 25.36 -16.64 5.15
CA GLY A 245 24.33 -15.71 5.63
C GLY A 245 22.97 -16.03 5.06
N GLY A 246 21.93 -16.13 5.91
CA GLY A 246 20.55 -16.41 5.47
C GLY A 246 19.70 -15.16 5.29
N ALA A 247 18.52 -15.30 4.70
CA ALA A 247 17.59 -14.20 4.46
C ALA A 247 16.74 -13.88 5.70
N GLY A 248 16.36 -12.61 5.87
CA GLY A 248 15.50 -12.16 6.96
C GLY A 248 14.01 -12.38 6.68
N GLY A 249 13.24 -12.67 7.73
CA GLY A 249 11.78 -12.81 7.65
C GLY A 249 11.05 -11.47 7.50
N GLY A 250 9.86 -11.48 6.90
CA GLY A 250 9.00 -10.31 6.79
C GLY A 250 8.30 -9.96 8.10
N GLY A 251 8.11 -8.68 8.37
CA GLY A 251 7.31 -8.20 9.51
C GLY A 251 5.81 -8.47 9.32
N GLY A 252 5.05 -8.61 10.39
CA GLY A 252 3.61 -8.83 10.33
C GLY A 252 3.02 -8.87 11.73
N TYR A 253 1.71 -9.15 11.86
CA TYR A 253 1.09 -9.31 13.18
C TYR A 253 1.88 -10.31 14.03
N TYR A 254 2.24 -11.44 13.43
CA TYR A 254 3.49 -12.12 13.74
C TYR A 254 4.37 -12.16 12.49
N GLY A 255 5.66 -11.94 12.69
CA GLY A 255 6.64 -11.98 11.60
C GLY A 255 6.94 -13.40 11.12
N GLY A 256 7.40 -13.50 9.89
CA GLY A 256 7.94 -14.75 9.34
C GLY A 256 9.33 -15.06 9.90
N GLY A 257 9.78 -16.29 9.70
CA GLY A 257 11.12 -16.73 10.08
C GLY A 257 12.17 -16.27 9.08
N GLY A 258 13.40 -16.08 9.53
CA GLY A 258 14.58 -16.04 8.67
C GLY A 258 14.92 -17.43 8.13
N SER A 259 15.80 -17.49 7.13
CA SER A 259 16.36 -18.74 6.61
C SER A 259 17.74 -19.01 7.20
N ALA A 260 18.14 -20.27 7.30
CA ALA A 260 19.44 -20.68 7.81
C ALA A 260 20.46 -21.00 6.71
N ARG A 261 20.24 -20.51 5.48
CA ARG A 261 21.12 -20.77 4.34
C ARG A 261 21.09 -19.64 3.32
N SER A 262 22.19 -19.50 2.60
CA SER A 262 22.46 -18.42 1.65
C SER A 262 21.66 -18.43 0.36
N HIS A 263 21.10 -19.58 -0.04
CA HIS A 263 20.21 -19.70 -1.19
C HIS A 263 18.74 -19.66 -0.78
N ALA A 264 18.43 -19.77 0.51
CA ALA A 264 17.07 -19.94 1.01
C ALA A 264 16.36 -18.61 1.26
N GLY A 265 15.06 -18.53 0.93
CA GLY A 265 14.21 -17.39 1.27
C GLY A 265 13.72 -17.37 2.73
N GLY A 266 13.54 -16.17 3.29
CA GLY A 266 12.86 -15.96 4.56
C GLY A 266 11.34 -16.04 4.37
N GLY A 267 10.58 -16.33 5.43
CA GLY A 267 9.12 -16.36 5.41
C GLY A 267 8.50 -14.97 5.51
N GLY A 268 7.30 -14.79 4.98
CA GLY A 268 6.52 -13.55 5.10
C GLY A 268 5.77 -13.43 6.41
N GLY A 269 5.45 -12.21 6.83
CA GLY A 269 4.64 -11.95 8.03
C GLY A 269 3.14 -12.02 7.74
N SER A 270 2.32 -12.31 8.77
CA SER A 270 0.87 -12.37 8.64
C SER A 270 0.20 -10.98 8.67
N SER A 271 -0.97 -10.87 8.06
CA SER A 271 -1.88 -9.74 8.25
C SER A 271 -2.82 -9.95 9.45
N TYR A 272 -3.48 -8.87 9.88
CA TYR A 272 -4.44 -8.89 10.98
C TYR A 272 -5.48 -7.77 10.84
N THR A 273 -6.68 -8.00 11.36
CA THR A 273 -7.70 -6.98 11.58
C THR A 273 -8.30 -7.14 12.98
N ALA A 274 -8.60 -6.03 13.63
CA ALA A 274 -9.22 -6.02 14.95
C ALA A 274 -10.62 -6.65 14.93
N SER A 275 -11.03 -7.23 16.04
CA SER A 275 -12.45 -7.59 16.25
C SER A 275 -13.32 -6.33 16.24
N GLY A 276 -14.48 -6.37 15.57
CA GLY A 276 -15.45 -5.26 15.54
C GLY A 276 -15.34 -4.33 14.34
N VAL A 277 -14.42 -4.60 13.42
CA VAL A 277 -14.42 -3.97 12.08
C VAL A 277 -15.31 -4.77 11.13
N THR A 278 -15.72 -4.16 10.02
CA THR A 278 -16.59 -4.77 8.99
C THR A 278 -15.93 -4.73 7.62
N ASP A 279 -16.50 -5.44 6.63
CA ASP A 279 -16.03 -5.48 5.24
C ASP A 279 -14.53 -5.80 5.12
N VAL A 280 -14.11 -6.85 5.83
CA VAL A 280 -12.71 -7.25 5.91
C VAL A 280 -12.30 -8.01 4.67
N GLN A 281 -11.17 -7.60 4.09
CA GLN A 281 -10.41 -8.45 3.17
C GLN A 281 -8.95 -8.49 3.60
N ILE A 282 -8.36 -9.68 3.57
CA ILE A 282 -6.94 -9.90 3.81
C ILE A 282 -6.43 -10.72 2.62
N ILE A 283 -5.48 -10.17 1.87
CA ILE A 283 -5.00 -10.73 0.62
C ILE A 283 -3.49 -10.97 0.74
N SER A 284 -3.05 -12.16 0.33
CA SER A 284 -1.64 -12.56 0.31
C SER A 284 -0.87 -11.87 -0.82
N GLY A 285 0.43 -11.63 -0.63
CA GLY A 285 1.30 -10.90 -1.55
C GLY A 285 1.56 -11.57 -2.91
N ASP A 286 1.01 -12.76 -3.15
CA ASP A 286 1.03 -13.48 -4.43
C ASP A 286 -0.30 -13.38 -5.20
N GLN A 287 -1.30 -12.72 -4.63
CA GLN A 287 -2.65 -12.61 -5.20
C GLN A 287 -2.92 -11.20 -5.74
N SER A 288 -3.93 -11.09 -6.61
CA SER A 288 -4.40 -9.81 -7.13
C SER A 288 -5.08 -9.00 -6.02
N MET A 289 -4.66 -7.75 -5.85
CA MET A 289 -5.16 -6.80 -4.85
C MET A 289 -5.34 -5.41 -5.47
N PRO A 290 -6.14 -4.52 -4.85
CA PRO A 290 -6.26 -3.14 -5.30
C PRO A 290 -4.89 -2.43 -5.34
N ASP A 291 -4.70 -1.57 -6.33
CA ASP A 291 -3.57 -0.65 -6.33
C ASP A 291 -3.80 0.57 -5.42
N TYR A 292 -2.80 1.44 -5.27
CA TYR A 292 -2.90 2.60 -4.37
C TYR A 292 -3.96 3.63 -4.82
N THR A 293 -4.37 3.58 -6.09
CA THR A 293 -5.34 4.53 -6.67
C THR A 293 -6.77 4.14 -6.35
N GLY A 294 -7.03 2.85 -6.11
CA GLY A 294 -8.35 2.30 -5.81
C GLY A 294 -9.13 1.84 -7.06
N ASP A 295 -8.66 2.18 -8.26
CA ASP A 295 -9.33 1.86 -9.53
C ASP A 295 -8.58 0.79 -10.35
N GLY A 296 -7.35 0.45 -9.96
CA GLY A 296 -6.53 -0.58 -10.59
C GLY A 296 -6.22 -1.76 -9.68
N THR A 297 -5.44 -2.71 -10.20
CA THR A 297 -4.99 -3.90 -9.45
C THR A 297 -3.49 -4.12 -9.62
N MET A 298 -2.88 -4.76 -8.63
CA MET A 298 -1.48 -5.20 -8.61
C MET A 298 -1.39 -6.65 -8.09
N ILE A 299 -0.29 -7.36 -8.39
CA ILE A 299 0.01 -8.67 -7.78
C ILE A 299 1.03 -8.47 -6.67
N GLY A 300 0.55 -8.41 -5.43
CA GLY A 300 1.42 -8.11 -4.29
C GLY A 300 1.96 -6.69 -4.30
N ASN A 301 2.36 -6.22 -3.12
CA ASN A 301 3.02 -4.94 -3.01
C ASN A 301 4.55 -5.10 -3.14
N SER A 302 5.12 -4.51 -4.19
CA SER A 302 6.58 -4.42 -4.38
C SER A 302 7.09 -3.04 -3.96
N GLY A 303 8.19 -3.00 -3.21
CA GLY A 303 8.73 -1.77 -2.65
C GLY A 303 8.21 -1.47 -1.24
N ASN A 304 8.19 -0.19 -0.88
CA ASN A 304 7.71 0.24 0.44
C ASN A 304 6.22 -0.06 0.60
N GLY A 305 5.79 -0.16 1.86
CA GLY A 305 4.38 -0.23 2.18
C GLY A 305 3.61 1.03 1.78
N TYR A 306 2.30 0.95 1.91
CA TYR A 306 1.39 2.06 1.65
C TYR A 306 0.20 1.98 2.60
N ALA A 307 -0.42 3.11 2.92
CA ALA A 307 -1.69 3.11 3.61
C ALA A 307 -2.63 4.20 3.08
N VAL A 308 -3.92 3.90 3.12
CA VAL A 308 -4.99 4.83 2.75
C VAL A 308 -6.07 4.79 3.81
N ILE A 309 -6.57 5.97 4.15
CA ILE A 309 -7.76 6.16 4.97
C ILE A 309 -8.79 6.89 4.11
N THR A 310 -9.99 6.33 3.97
CA THR A 310 -11.07 6.95 3.20
C THR A 310 -12.33 7.11 4.07
N LYS A 311 -12.87 8.33 4.23
CA LYS A 311 -14.18 8.56 4.85
C LYS A 311 -15.28 8.20 3.87
N LEU A 312 -16.25 7.40 4.30
CA LEU A 312 -17.36 6.91 3.47
C LEU A 312 -18.69 7.62 3.78
N SER A 313 -18.95 7.92 5.05
CA SER A 313 -20.18 8.57 5.54
C SER A 313 -19.90 9.32 6.82
#